data_AF-A0ABD7WQ19-F1
#
_entry.id   AF-A0ABD7WQ19-F1
#
_cell.length_a   1.000
_cell.length_b   1.000
_cell.length_c   1.000
_cell.angle_alpha   90.00
_cell.angle_beta   90.00
_cell.angle_gamma   90.00
#
_symmetry.space_group_name_H-M   'P 1'
#
loop_
_entity.id
_entity.type
_entity.pdbx_description
1 polymer ?
#
loop_
_entity_poly.entity_id
_entity_poly.type
_entity_poly.pdbx_seq_one_letter_code
_entity_poly.pdbx_strand_id
1 'polypeptide(L)'
;MKKKIIYIFISLLVLYAVIMSFCMYQTAHQPVPQKADYVLILGSKVDGDQMSPSLKERAKTALSYLKTHEQTKVIVTGGKGSDEEISEAEAAYRFLRKEGIRKNRIIKEDQSTSTFENFTFTKKKVDIQHKKVVLVSSDFHLFRASIIAKRQGFDVYPLGAKTPNSIKLQAYFREYAAILKTWLFDK
;
A
#
# COMPACT_ATOMS: atom_id res chain seq x y z
N MET A 1 0.85 41.09 16.46
CA MET A 1 -0.23 40.28 15.84
C MET A 1 0.31 39.23 14.86
N LYS A 2 1.14 39.58 13.88
CA LYS A 2 1.70 38.63 12.89
C LYS A 2 2.40 37.39 13.48
N LYS A 3 3.23 37.56 14.53
CA LYS A 3 3.91 36.43 15.21
C LYS A 3 2.92 35.45 15.86
N LYS A 4 1.84 35.94 16.49
CA LYS A 4 0.80 35.08 17.09
C LYS A 4 0.09 34.22 16.05
N ILE A 5 -0.22 34.80 14.89
CA ILE A 5 -0.85 34.07 13.76
C ILE A 5 0.08 32.97 13.25
N ILE A 6 1.38 33.27 13.10
CA ILE A 6 2.39 32.27 12.68
C ILE A 6 2.45 31.11 13.67
N TYR A 7 2.50 31.38 14.97
CA TYR A 7 2.54 30.32 15.98
C TYR A 7 1.28 29.45 15.95
N ILE A 8 0.10 30.06 15.84
CA ILE A 8 -1.17 29.31 15.72
C ILE A 8 -1.13 28.39 14.50
N PHE A 9 -0.70 28.89 13.34
CA PHE A 9 -0.61 28.10 12.12
C PHE A 9 0.37 26.92 12.26
N ILE A 10 1.56 27.16 12.82
CA ILE A 10 2.54 26.09 13.08
C ILE A 10 1.97 25.05 14.05
N SER A 11 1.32 25.49 15.13
CA SER A 11 0.69 24.58 16.10
C SER A 11 -0.38 23.70 15.46
N LEU A 12 -1.20 24.24 14.55
CA LEU A 12 -2.20 23.47 13.81
C LEU A 12 -1.57 22.44 12.86
N LEU A 13 -0.48 22.82 12.17
CA LEU A 13 0.26 21.89 11.31
C LEU A 13 0.90 20.74 12.11
N VAL A 14 1.51 21.04 13.26
CA VAL A 14 2.09 20.03 14.15
C VAL A 14 0.99 19.11 14.68
N LEU A 15 -0.13 19.67 15.15
CA LEU A 15 -1.27 18.90 15.62
C LEU A 15 -1.80 17.96 14.52
N TYR A 16 -1.96 18.46 13.30
CA TYR A 16 -2.35 17.63 12.15
C TYR A 16 -1.36 16.48 11.91
N ALA A 17 -0.06 16.76 11.89
CA ALA A 17 0.96 15.73 11.69
C ALA A 17 0.94 14.66 12.78
N VAL A 18 0.74 15.04 14.05
CA VAL A 18 0.61 14.11 15.18
C VAL A 18 -0.62 13.23 15.03
N ILE A 19 -1.79 13.80 14.72
CA ILE A 19 -3.03 13.04 14.53
C ILE A 19 -2.88 12.06 13.36
N MET A 20 -2.34 12.51 12.22
CA MET A 20 -2.13 11.64 11.06
C MET A 20 -1.12 10.53 11.35
N SER A 21 -0.02 10.82 12.05
CA SER A 21 0.94 9.82 12.49
C SER A 21 0.28 8.74 13.34
N PHE A 22 -0.59 9.15 14.27
CA PHE A 22 -1.34 8.22 15.11
C PHE A 22 -2.29 7.35 14.29
N CYS A 23 -3.05 7.94 13.37
CA CYS A 23 -3.95 7.19 12.46
C CYS A 23 -3.18 6.19 11.58
N MET A 24 -2.04 6.60 11.03
CA MET A 24 -1.15 5.74 10.24
C MET A 24 -0.63 4.57 11.07
N TYR A 25 -0.13 4.86 12.28
CA TYR A 25 0.37 3.84 13.20
C TYR A 25 -0.71 2.83 13.57
N GLN A 26 -1.88 3.31 14.00
CA GLN A 26 -3.02 2.47 14.35
C GLN A 26 -3.45 1.57 13.19
N THR A 27 -3.54 2.14 11.98
CA THR A 27 -3.93 1.38 10.78
C THR A 27 -2.92 0.28 10.45
N ALA A 28 -1.62 0.57 10.52
CA ALA A 28 -0.58 -0.40 10.18
C ALA A 28 -0.47 -1.58 11.16
N HIS A 29 -1.02 -1.45 12.38
CA HIS A 29 -0.97 -2.47 13.44
C HIS A 29 -2.34 -3.11 13.72
N GLN A 30 -3.30 -2.96 12.81
CA GLN A 30 -4.58 -3.64 12.94
C GLN A 30 -4.41 -5.17 12.80
N PRO A 31 -5.21 -5.96 13.53
CA PRO A 31 -5.19 -7.41 13.36
C PRO A 31 -5.70 -7.78 11.96
N VAL A 32 -5.03 -8.77 11.35
CA VAL A 32 -5.44 -9.36 10.07
C VAL A 32 -6.21 -10.66 10.29
N PRO A 33 -7.18 -11.00 9.41
CA PRO A 33 -7.96 -12.22 9.56
C PRO A 33 -7.10 -13.47 9.31
N GLN A 34 -7.44 -14.56 10.00
CA GLN A 34 -6.86 -15.89 9.77
C GLN A 34 -7.35 -16.55 8.46
N LYS A 35 -8.39 -15.99 7.84
CA LYS A 35 -8.94 -16.47 6.56
C LYS A 35 -9.25 -15.26 5.68
N ALA A 36 -8.34 -14.98 4.76
CA ALA A 36 -8.53 -13.97 3.71
C ALA A 36 -8.65 -14.65 2.34
N ASP A 37 -9.51 -14.12 1.48
CA ASP A 37 -9.60 -14.57 0.09
C ASP A 37 -8.39 -14.11 -0.72
N TYR A 38 -7.95 -12.86 -0.47
CA TYR A 38 -6.84 -12.24 -1.17
C TYR A 38 -5.84 -11.56 -0.23
N VAL A 39 -4.57 -11.58 -0.63
CA VAL A 39 -3.56 -10.60 -0.23
C VAL A 39 -3.34 -9.66 -1.41
N LEU A 40 -3.51 -8.35 -1.24
CA LEU A 40 -3.27 -7.34 -2.26
C LEU A 40 -2.00 -6.55 -1.91
N ILE A 41 -0.96 -6.67 -2.72
CA ILE A 41 0.32 -5.98 -2.53
C ILE A 41 0.34 -4.74 -3.43
N LEU A 42 0.35 -3.55 -2.81
CA LEU A 42 0.52 -2.30 -3.54
C LEU A 42 1.97 -2.11 -3.98
N GLY A 43 2.16 -1.71 -5.23
CA GLY A 43 3.43 -1.33 -5.82
C GLY A 43 4.05 -0.05 -5.23
N SER A 44 5.31 0.22 -5.56
CA SER A 44 6.09 1.31 -4.94
C SER A 44 7.13 1.93 -5.87
N LYS A 45 8.15 1.16 -6.26
CA LYS A 45 9.19 1.50 -7.24
C LYS A 45 10.00 0.25 -7.56
N VAL A 46 10.49 0.16 -8.79
CA VAL A 46 11.54 -0.75 -9.26
C VAL A 46 12.74 0.08 -9.72
N ASP A 47 13.95 -0.42 -9.51
CA ASP A 47 15.19 0.17 -10.04
C ASP A 47 15.71 -0.76 -11.14
N GLY A 48 15.47 -0.40 -12.41
CA GLY A 48 15.68 -1.30 -13.56
C GLY A 48 14.71 -2.47 -13.53
N ASP A 49 15.22 -3.67 -13.21
CA ASP A 49 14.44 -4.89 -13.02
C ASP A 49 14.35 -5.35 -11.55
N GLN A 50 14.99 -4.63 -10.62
CA GLN A 50 15.07 -4.98 -9.21
C GLN A 50 14.04 -4.24 -8.37
N MET A 51 13.37 -4.95 -7.46
CA MET A 51 12.47 -4.29 -6.50
C MET A 51 13.23 -3.28 -5.63
N SER A 52 12.68 -2.07 -5.49
CA SER A 52 13.16 -1.13 -4.48
C SER A 52 13.08 -1.74 -3.07
N PRO A 53 13.84 -1.20 -2.09
CA PRO A 53 13.76 -1.65 -0.70
C PRO A 53 12.33 -1.66 -0.14
N SER A 54 11.51 -0.67 -0.52
CA SER A 54 10.10 -0.57 -0.11
C SER A 54 9.27 -1.72 -0.69
N LEU A 55 9.37 -1.96 -2.00
CA LEU A 55 8.61 -3.04 -2.65
C LEU A 55 9.04 -4.42 -2.13
N LYS A 56 10.34 -4.61 -1.87
CA LYS A 56 10.87 -5.84 -1.28
C LYS A 56 10.32 -6.12 0.12
N GLU A 57 10.26 -5.11 1.00
CA GLU A 57 9.69 -5.28 2.34
C GLU A 57 8.20 -5.61 2.27
N ARG A 58 7.44 -4.97 1.37
CA ARG A 58 6.02 -5.32 1.13
C ARG A 58 5.86 -6.76 0.66
N ALA A 59 6.65 -7.19 -0.32
CA ALA A 59 6.58 -8.53 -0.86
C ALA A 59 6.95 -9.60 0.20
N LYS A 60 7.95 -9.32 1.06
CA LYS A 60 8.30 -10.19 2.20
C LYS A 60 7.18 -10.25 3.24
N THR A 61 6.59 -9.13 3.62
CA THR A 61 5.47 -9.10 4.57
C THR A 61 4.30 -9.93 4.05
N ALA A 62 3.95 -9.79 2.77
CA ALA A 62 2.93 -10.61 2.12
C ALA A 62 3.31 -12.10 2.10
N LEU A 63 4.57 -12.43 1.77
CA LEU A 63 5.07 -13.79 1.73
C LEU A 63 4.92 -14.49 3.08
N SER A 64 5.23 -13.81 4.19
CA SER A 64 5.07 -14.36 5.54
C SER A 64 3.63 -14.76 5.82
N TYR A 65 2.66 -13.95 5.39
CA TYR A 65 1.24 -14.29 5.50
C TYR A 65 0.86 -15.47 4.58
N LEU A 66 1.31 -15.44 3.32
CA LEU A 66 0.94 -16.44 2.31
C LEU A 66 1.49 -17.85 2.60
N LYS A 67 2.61 -17.95 3.33
CA LYS A 67 3.23 -19.22 3.75
C LYS A 67 2.37 -19.97 4.78
N THR A 68 1.62 -19.26 5.61
CA THR A 68 0.72 -19.87 6.61
C THR A 68 -0.72 -19.98 6.13
N HIS A 69 -1.05 -19.38 4.97
CA HIS A 69 -2.39 -19.32 4.41
C HIS A 69 -2.42 -19.81 2.96
N GLU A 70 -2.29 -21.13 2.76
CA GLU A 70 -2.10 -21.70 1.42
C GLU A 70 -3.29 -21.53 0.45
N GLN A 71 -4.49 -21.29 0.99
CA GLN A 71 -5.70 -21.09 0.19
C GLN A 71 -5.88 -19.64 -0.30
N THR A 72 -5.20 -18.68 0.34
CA THR A 72 -5.31 -17.26 -0.02
C THR A 72 -4.60 -16.99 -1.35
N LYS A 73 -5.25 -16.31 -2.28
CA LYS A 73 -4.60 -15.84 -3.51
C LYS A 73 -3.87 -14.52 -3.26
N VAL A 74 -2.84 -14.23 -4.04
CA VAL A 74 -2.12 -12.95 -3.96
C VAL A 74 -2.32 -12.17 -5.24
N ILE A 75 -2.63 -10.90 -5.10
CA ILE A 75 -2.72 -9.93 -6.17
C ILE A 75 -1.53 -8.98 -6.02
N VAL A 76 -0.74 -8.86 -7.06
CA VAL A 76 0.33 -7.86 -7.16
C VAL A 76 -0.13 -6.79 -8.13
N THR A 77 -0.17 -5.54 -7.66
CA THR A 77 -0.66 -4.38 -8.42
C THR A 77 0.39 -3.27 -8.47
N GLY A 78 0.52 -2.63 -9.62
CA GLY A 78 1.52 -1.58 -9.88
C GLY A 78 2.05 -1.68 -11.31
N GLY A 79 1.86 -0.61 -12.08
CA GLY A 79 2.35 -0.48 -13.44
C GLY A 79 3.85 -0.23 -13.52
N LYS A 80 4.28 0.23 -14.69
CA LYS A 80 5.69 0.52 -15.01
C LYS A 80 5.91 2.03 -15.04
N GLY A 81 6.84 2.51 -14.22
CA GLY A 81 7.33 3.87 -14.26
C GLY A 81 8.14 4.18 -15.52
N SER A 82 8.28 5.47 -15.86
CA SER A 82 9.04 5.90 -17.04
C SER A 82 10.53 5.52 -16.98
N ASP A 83 11.08 5.39 -15.77
CA ASP A 83 12.47 5.01 -15.48
C ASP A 83 12.64 3.53 -15.13
N GLU A 84 11.61 2.69 -15.34
CA GLU A 84 11.62 1.28 -14.95
C GLU A 84 11.66 0.35 -16.18
N GLU A 85 12.39 -0.77 -16.09
CA GLU A 85 12.43 -1.75 -17.18
C GLU A 85 11.18 -2.64 -17.20
N ILE A 86 10.71 -3.02 -16.01
CA ILE A 86 9.52 -3.84 -15.78
C ILE A 86 8.54 -3.14 -14.83
N SER A 87 7.29 -3.58 -14.81
CA SER A 87 6.32 -3.08 -13.83
C SER A 87 6.62 -3.56 -12.41
N GLU A 88 6.17 -2.77 -11.44
CA GLU A 88 6.22 -3.11 -10.01
C GLU A 88 5.55 -4.47 -9.72
N ALA A 89 4.41 -4.72 -10.37
CA ALA A 89 3.69 -5.98 -10.25
C ALA A 89 4.47 -7.16 -10.84
N GLU A 90 5.20 -6.97 -11.94
CA GLU A 90 6.06 -8.00 -12.52
C GLU A 90 7.24 -8.32 -11.59
N ALA A 91 7.88 -7.32 -11.01
CA ALA A 91 8.97 -7.51 -10.06
C ALA A 91 8.51 -8.30 -8.82
N ALA A 92 7.35 -7.94 -8.25
CA ALA A 92 6.76 -8.66 -7.13
C ALA A 92 6.31 -10.09 -7.49
N TYR A 93 5.75 -10.28 -8.70
CA TYR A 93 5.41 -11.62 -9.21
C TYR A 93 6.65 -12.52 -9.28
N ARG A 94 7.75 -12.06 -9.87
CA ARG A 94 9.01 -12.81 -9.99
C ARG A 94 9.56 -13.21 -8.62
N PHE A 95 9.56 -12.28 -7.67
CA PHE A 95 9.98 -12.55 -6.30
C PHE A 95 9.13 -13.64 -5.64
N LEU A 96 7.80 -13.54 -5.67
CA LEU A 96 6.92 -14.54 -5.05
C LEU A 96 7.02 -15.91 -5.71
N ARG A 97 7.22 -15.96 -7.02
CA ARG A 97 7.48 -17.22 -7.76
C ARG A 97 8.78 -17.86 -7.30
N LYS A 98 9.85 -17.08 -7.16
CA LYS A 98 11.16 -17.55 -6.66
C LYS A 98 11.06 -18.09 -5.24
N GLU A 99 10.21 -17.48 -4.40
CA GLU A 99 9.95 -17.90 -3.02
C GLU A 99 8.95 -19.06 -2.89
N GLY A 100 8.54 -19.68 -4.00
CA GLY A 100 7.75 -20.92 -4.01
C GLY A 100 6.24 -20.74 -4.12
N ILE A 101 5.71 -19.51 -4.27
CA ILE A 101 4.27 -19.30 -4.47
C ILE A 101 3.87 -19.83 -5.86
N ARG A 102 2.85 -20.69 -5.89
CA ARG A 102 2.33 -21.30 -7.13
C ARG A 102 1.76 -20.24 -8.06
N LYS A 103 2.04 -20.36 -9.38
CA LYS A 103 1.61 -19.39 -10.41
C LYS A 103 0.11 -19.12 -10.39
N ASN A 104 -0.69 -20.17 -10.21
CA ASN A 104 -2.16 -20.07 -10.16
C ASN A 104 -2.70 -19.34 -8.91
N ARG A 105 -1.86 -19.08 -7.90
CA ARG A 105 -2.21 -18.24 -6.75
C ARG A 105 -1.88 -16.77 -6.96
N ILE A 106 -1.10 -16.42 -7.98
CA ILE A 106 -0.66 -15.04 -8.20
C ILE A 106 -1.45 -14.43 -9.35
N ILE A 107 -2.11 -13.31 -9.08
CA ILE A 107 -2.86 -12.52 -10.03
C ILE A 107 -2.08 -11.21 -10.22
N LYS A 108 -1.76 -10.88 -11.47
CA LYS A 108 -0.94 -9.71 -11.79
C LYS A 108 -1.79 -8.60 -12.41
N GLU A 109 -1.66 -7.39 -11.89
CA GLU A 109 -2.21 -6.15 -12.41
C GLU A 109 -1.05 -5.15 -12.62
N ASP A 110 -0.70 -4.86 -13.87
CA ASP A 110 0.53 -4.15 -14.25
C ASP A 110 0.29 -2.88 -15.08
N GLN A 111 -0.87 -2.26 -14.95
CA GLN A 111 -1.28 -1.10 -15.75
C GLN A 111 -1.47 0.19 -14.92
N SER A 112 -1.59 0.06 -13.60
CA SER A 112 -1.88 1.19 -12.70
C SER A 112 -0.71 2.15 -12.54
N THR A 113 -1.01 3.44 -12.46
CA THR A 113 -0.03 4.52 -12.20
C THR A 113 -0.31 5.26 -10.89
N SER A 114 -1.42 4.93 -10.22
CA SER A 114 -1.82 5.54 -8.96
C SER A 114 -2.44 4.54 -8.00
N THR A 115 -2.50 4.90 -6.71
CA THR A 115 -3.20 4.10 -5.70
C THR A 115 -4.66 3.89 -6.05
N PHE A 116 -5.34 4.87 -6.65
CA PHE A 116 -6.73 4.72 -7.09
C PHE A 116 -6.84 3.70 -8.22
N GLU A 117 -5.96 3.79 -9.23
CA GLU A 117 -5.94 2.85 -10.35
C GLU A 117 -5.60 1.42 -9.91
N ASN A 118 -4.72 1.23 -8.93
CA ASN A 118 -4.44 -0.09 -8.35
C ASN A 118 -5.74 -0.81 -7.97
N PHE A 119 -6.62 -0.14 -7.23
CA PHE A 119 -7.91 -0.70 -6.83
C PHE A 119 -8.89 -0.82 -8.00
N THR A 120 -8.97 0.20 -8.86
CA THR A 120 -9.87 0.20 -10.04
C THR A 120 -9.55 -0.98 -10.97
N PHE A 121 -8.28 -1.20 -11.28
CA PHE A 121 -7.85 -2.24 -12.21
C PHE A 121 -7.81 -3.62 -11.55
N THR A 122 -7.53 -3.69 -10.25
CA THR A 122 -7.69 -4.94 -9.49
C THR A 122 -9.12 -5.47 -9.58
N LYS A 123 -10.15 -4.62 -9.42
CA LYS A 123 -11.56 -5.03 -9.56
C LYS A 123 -11.93 -5.58 -10.94
N LYS A 124 -11.20 -5.20 -11.98
CA LYS A 124 -11.41 -5.75 -13.34
C LYS A 124 -10.86 -7.16 -13.49
N LYS A 125 -10.00 -7.61 -12.57
CA LYS A 125 -9.31 -8.91 -12.63
C LYS A 125 -9.84 -9.92 -11.62
N VAL A 126 -10.45 -9.46 -10.53
CA VAL A 126 -11.00 -10.32 -9.48
C VAL A 126 -12.34 -9.83 -9.00
N ASP A 127 -13.18 -10.76 -8.57
CA ASP A 127 -14.34 -10.42 -7.77
C ASP A 127 -13.91 -10.05 -6.34
N ILE A 128 -14.44 -8.94 -5.83
CA ILE A 128 -14.16 -8.41 -4.51
C ILE A 128 -15.38 -8.42 -3.59
N GLN A 129 -16.56 -8.75 -4.13
CA GLN A 129 -17.79 -8.71 -3.35
C GLN A 129 -17.78 -9.79 -2.27
N HIS A 130 -17.99 -9.36 -1.02
CA HIS A 130 -17.94 -10.24 0.15
C HIS A 130 -16.60 -10.96 0.33
N LYS A 131 -15.50 -10.39 -0.19
CA LYS A 131 -14.14 -10.95 -0.10
C LYS A 131 -13.30 -10.17 0.88
N LYS A 132 -12.63 -10.88 1.79
CA LYS A 132 -11.69 -10.29 2.75
C LYS A 132 -10.33 -10.14 2.08
N VAL A 133 -9.82 -8.91 2.05
CA VAL A 133 -8.56 -8.58 1.38
C VAL A 133 -7.54 -8.09 2.40
N VAL A 134 -6.45 -8.83 2.59
CA VAL A 134 -5.30 -8.33 3.34
C VAL A 134 -4.54 -7.35 2.47
N LEU A 135 -4.52 -6.07 2.85
CA LEU A 135 -3.89 -4.99 2.09
C LEU A 135 -2.46 -4.78 2.58
N VAL A 136 -1.47 -5.07 1.75
CA VAL A 136 -0.04 -4.93 2.08
C VAL A 136 0.53 -3.69 1.41
N SER A 137 1.09 -2.81 2.24
CA SER A 137 1.85 -1.64 1.80
C SER A 137 2.80 -1.18 2.91
N SER A 138 3.59 -0.13 2.66
CA SER A 138 4.43 0.49 3.69
C SER A 138 3.56 1.04 4.82
N ASP A 139 4.02 0.92 6.07
CA ASP A 139 3.29 1.34 7.28
C ASP A 139 2.66 2.74 7.16
N PHE A 140 3.42 3.70 6.64
CA PHE A 140 2.99 5.09 6.49
C PHE A 140 1.85 5.24 5.48
N HIS A 141 1.78 4.38 4.47
CA HIS A 141 0.87 4.53 3.34
C HIS A 141 -0.50 3.88 3.58
N LEU A 142 -0.57 2.91 4.50
CA LEU A 142 -1.75 2.07 4.67
C LEU A 142 -3.01 2.84 5.05
N PHE A 143 -2.91 3.92 5.83
CA PHE A 143 -4.07 4.72 6.19
C PHE A 143 -4.76 5.32 4.95
N ARG A 144 -3.99 6.00 4.09
CA ARG A 144 -4.52 6.58 2.85
C ARG A 144 -5.00 5.49 1.89
N ALA A 145 -4.21 4.44 1.71
CA ALA A 145 -4.58 3.32 0.85
C ALA A 145 -5.91 2.67 1.29
N SER A 146 -6.13 2.51 2.60
CA SER A 146 -7.36 1.94 3.14
C SER A 146 -8.58 2.84 2.92
N ILE A 147 -8.42 4.16 2.98
CA ILE A 147 -9.50 5.11 2.65
C ILE A 147 -9.92 4.91 1.19
N ILE A 148 -8.95 4.87 0.27
CA ILE A 148 -9.22 4.70 -1.16
C ILE A 148 -9.86 3.33 -1.43
N ALA A 149 -9.33 2.26 -0.82
CA ALA A 149 -9.86 0.91 -0.95
C ALA A 149 -11.35 0.83 -0.53
N LYS A 150 -11.69 1.42 0.62
CA LYS A 150 -13.06 1.45 1.13
C LYS A 150 -14.00 2.22 0.21
N ARG A 151 -13.58 3.37 -0.33
CA ARG A 151 -14.35 4.12 -1.35
C ARG A 151 -14.58 3.30 -2.62
N GLN A 152 -13.66 2.39 -2.94
CA GLN A 152 -13.75 1.50 -4.08
C GLN A 152 -14.53 0.19 -3.81
N GLY A 153 -15.05 0.00 -2.60
CA GLY A 153 -15.87 -1.15 -2.21
C GLY A 153 -15.11 -2.36 -1.67
N PHE A 154 -13.81 -2.22 -1.37
CA PHE A 154 -13.03 -3.32 -0.80
C PHE A 154 -13.22 -3.43 0.71
N ASP A 155 -13.37 -4.67 1.20
CA ASP A 155 -13.22 -5.02 2.62
C ASP A 155 -11.74 -5.34 2.92
N VAL A 156 -10.99 -4.31 3.34
CA VAL A 156 -9.54 -4.40 3.55
C VAL A 156 -9.12 -4.51 5.00
N TYR A 157 -8.11 -5.36 5.22
CA TYR A 157 -7.40 -5.55 6.49
C TYR A 157 -5.93 -5.16 6.28
N PRO A 158 -5.50 -3.98 6.75
CA PRO A 158 -4.16 -3.46 6.49
C PRO A 158 -3.08 -4.29 7.19
N LEU A 159 -2.00 -4.60 6.47
CA LEU A 159 -0.83 -5.31 6.99
C LEU A 159 0.44 -4.50 6.69
N GLY A 160 0.96 -3.84 7.73
CA GLY A 160 2.10 -2.93 7.65
C GLY A 160 3.42 -3.62 7.27
N ALA A 161 3.99 -3.23 6.14
CA ALA A 161 5.39 -3.51 5.83
C ALA A 161 6.29 -2.41 6.39
N LYS A 162 7.46 -2.79 6.90
CA LYS A 162 8.42 -1.85 7.47
C LYS A 162 8.88 -0.85 6.42
N THR A 163 8.79 0.44 6.74
CA THR A 163 9.35 1.48 5.87
C THR A 163 10.87 1.55 6.00
N PRO A 164 11.64 1.46 4.89
CA PRO A 164 13.09 1.61 4.92
C PRO A 164 13.51 2.95 5.53
N ASN A 165 14.49 2.93 6.44
CA ASN A 165 14.94 4.13 7.16
C ASN A 165 15.43 5.25 6.24
N SER A 166 16.02 4.90 5.09
CA SER A 166 16.54 5.85 4.11
C SER A 166 15.47 6.77 3.51
N ILE A 167 14.22 6.32 3.42
CA ILE A 167 13.12 7.09 2.83
C ILE A 167 12.09 7.54 3.85
N LYS A 168 12.17 7.08 5.10
CA LYS A 168 11.09 7.19 6.09
C LYS A 168 10.67 8.63 6.32
N LEU A 169 11.61 9.54 6.56
CA LEU A 169 11.29 10.94 6.84
C LEU A 169 10.56 11.61 5.66
N GLN A 170 11.13 11.52 4.45
CA GLN A 170 10.56 12.10 3.24
C GLN A 170 9.18 11.48 2.91
N ALA A 171 9.05 10.16 3.09
CA ALA A 171 7.81 9.45 2.83
C ALA A 171 6.67 9.93 3.73
N TYR A 172 6.91 10.11 5.04
CA TYR A 172 5.88 10.60 5.98
C TYR A 172 5.46 12.03 5.64
N PHE A 173 6.39 12.94 5.35
CA PHE A 173 6.06 14.32 4.95
C PHE A 173 5.21 14.38 3.69
N ARG A 174 5.61 13.63 2.65
CA ARG A 174 4.82 13.52 1.42
C ARG A 174 3.44 12.94 1.70
N GLU A 175 3.35 11.95 2.58
CA GLU A 175 2.08 11.29 2.89
C GLU A 175 1.11 12.21 3.63
N TYR A 176 1.57 13.09 4.52
CA TYR A 176 0.69 14.09 5.16
C TYR A 176 -0.01 14.99 4.14
N ALA A 177 0.71 15.44 3.10
CA ALA A 177 0.13 16.20 2.00
C ALA A 177 -0.81 15.35 1.15
N ALA A 178 -0.43 14.10 0.87
CA ALA A 178 -1.24 13.17 0.07
C ALA A 178 -2.56 12.79 0.77
N ILE A 179 -2.57 12.64 2.09
CA ILE A 179 -3.78 12.40 2.87
C ILE A 179 -4.74 13.58 2.74
N LEU A 180 -4.26 14.81 2.92
CA LEU A 180 -5.08 16.01 2.76
C LEU A 180 -5.67 16.08 1.34
N LYS A 181 -4.84 15.84 0.31
CA LYS A 181 -5.29 15.77 -1.09
C LYS A 181 -6.36 14.69 -1.29
N THR A 182 -6.21 13.52 -0.69
CA THR A 182 -7.18 12.42 -0.79
C THR A 182 -8.54 12.78 -0.18
N TRP A 183 -8.54 13.51 0.92
CA TRP A 183 -9.78 13.93 1.58
C TRP A 183 -10.53 14.99 0.78
N LEU A 184 -9.78 15.91 0.16
CA LEU A 184 -10.34 17.02 -0.60
C LEU A 184 -10.80 16.62 -2.01
N PHE A 185 -10.03 15.78 -2.71
CA PHE A 185 -10.18 15.58 -4.16
C PHE A 185 -10.48 14.15 -4.61
N ASP A 186 -10.07 13.13 -3.85
CA ASP A 186 -10.16 11.73 -4.31
C ASP A 186 -11.47 11.06 -3.83
N LYS A 187 -12.63 11.72 -4.01
CA LYS A 187 -13.95 11.23 -3.58
C LYS A 187 -14.57 10.22 -4.54
#